data_AF-A0A9Q0ALX0-F1
#
_entry.id   AF-A0A9Q0ALX0-F1
#
_cell.length_a   1.000
_cell.length_b   1.000
_cell.length_c   1.000
_cell.angle_alpha   90.00
_cell.angle_beta   90.00
_cell.angle_gamma   90.00
#
_symmetry.space_group_name_H-M   'P 1'
#
loop_
_entity.id
_entity.type
_entity.pdbx_description
1 polymer ?
#
loop_
_entity_poly.entity_id
_entity_poly.type
_entity_poly.pdbx_seq_one_letter_code
_entity_poly.pdbx_strand_id
1 'polypeptide(L)'
;MQTQCTMSKGDRARRLLRLHPESWFRGYTIEERDRALLDADNVSFVDYTAGNYVRKLFHMKRGEQFGETDWTVEADDDCKKKVAQAGGAIVGYGPFPDSSIPWVSMTVNTKIKCAKDAGTSWGYLSTHPSNIRIFRGPPNTCPDHPWDAMILRDCHTNSSNFHRIDQIASRKWDILAMKMCEDYDHPWVVVSVKDAGEAARPERDCNDAHECGCIRDPNDGPVGPCGPR
;
A
#
# COMPACT_ATOMS: atom_id res chain seq x y z
N MET A 1 -5.39 21.75 -34.36
CA MET A 1 -5.24 22.12 -32.93
C MET A 1 -4.50 20.97 -32.25
N GLN A 2 -3.23 21.16 -31.89
CA GLN A 2 -2.46 20.16 -31.14
C GLN A 2 -2.86 20.29 -29.67
N THR A 3 -3.55 19.28 -29.16
CA THR A 3 -3.79 19.14 -27.72
C THR A 3 -2.43 18.90 -27.06
N GLN A 4 -1.83 19.93 -26.47
CA GLN A 4 -0.69 19.74 -25.57
C GLN A 4 -1.18 18.89 -24.41
N CYS A 5 -0.84 17.61 -24.43
CA CYS A 5 -1.08 16.69 -23.32
C CYS A 5 -0.09 17.10 -22.22
N THR A 6 -0.49 18.03 -21.35
CA THR A 6 0.28 18.40 -20.16
C THR A 6 0.29 17.19 -19.23
N MET A 7 1.44 16.53 -19.11
CA MET A 7 1.65 15.43 -18.15
C MET A 7 1.26 15.90 -16.74
N SER A 8 0.55 15.05 -15.99
CA SER A 8 0.26 15.35 -14.58
C SER A 8 1.56 15.41 -13.75
N LYS A 9 1.51 16.02 -12.57
CA LYS A 9 2.66 16.05 -11.64
C LYS A 9 3.08 14.63 -11.26
N GLY A 10 2.10 13.74 -11.01
CA GLY A 10 2.31 12.31 -10.79
C GLY A 10 3.06 11.64 -11.94
N ASP A 11 2.64 11.86 -13.18
CA ASP A 11 3.32 11.28 -14.34
C ASP A 11 4.74 11.81 -14.49
N ARG A 12 4.96 13.10 -14.21
CA ARG A 12 6.30 13.70 -14.25
C ARG A 12 7.18 13.12 -13.15
N ALA A 13 6.67 12.99 -11.93
CA ALA A 13 7.40 12.43 -10.79
C ALA A 13 7.77 10.97 -11.03
N ARG A 14 6.81 10.17 -11.48
CA ARG A 14 7.01 8.78 -11.88
C ARG A 14 8.04 8.66 -13.00
N ARG A 15 7.98 9.51 -14.02
CA ARG A 15 8.96 9.54 -15.11
C ARG A 15 10.37 9.85 -14.60
N LEU A 16 10.53 10.81 -13.69
CA LEU A 16 11.84 11.12 -13.11
C LEU A 16 12.38 9.95 -12.29
N LEU A 17 11.56 9.35 -11.43
CA LEU A 17 11.95 8.18 -10.64
C LEU A 17 12.36 7.00 -11.54
N ARG A 18 11.67 6.80 -12.67
CA ARG A 18 12.00 5.76 -13.64
C ARG A 18 13.34 6.01 -14.35
N LEU A 19 13.61 7.26 -14.73
CA LEU A 19 14.83 7.65 -15.46
C LEU A 19 16.06 7.72 -14.54
N HIS A 20 15.87 8.14 -13.29
CA HIS A 20 16.92 8.41 -12.32
C HIS A 20 16.63 7.77 -10.94
N PRO A 21 16.39 6.45 -10.86
CA PRO A 21 16.02 5.80 -9.60
C PRO A 21 17.08 5.96 -8.51
N GLU A 22 18.36 6.07 -8.87
CA GLU A 22 19.47 6.30 -7.95
C GLU A 22 19.28 7.54 -7.05
N SER A 23 18.55 8.55 -7.54
CA SER A 23 18.27 9.78 -6.80
C SER A 23 17.37 9.56 -5.58
N TRP A 24 16.52 8.53 -5.61
CA TRP A 24 15.67 8.13 -4.49
C TRP A 24 16.28 7.00 -3.67
N PHE A 25 16.86 6.00 -4.34
CA PHE A 25 17.35 4.79 -3.68
C PHE A 25 18.65 5.04 -2.91
N ARG A 26 19.42 6.10 -3.21
CA ARG A 26 20.58 6.55 -2.40
C ARG A 26 21.57 5.41 -2.08
N GLY A 27 21.87 4.57 -3.07
CA GLY A 27 22.78 3.43 -2.94
C GLY A 27 22.14 2.15 -2.41
N TYR A 28 20.86 2.15 -2.02
CA TYR A 28 20.12 0.91 -1.77
C TYR A 28 19.91 0.15 -3.07
N THR A 29 19.92 -1.18 -2.96
CA THR A 29 19.65 -2.07 -4.09
C THR A 29 18.28 -1.75 -4.68
N ILE A 30 18.26 -1.54 -5.99
CA ILE A 30 17.04 -1.50 -6.80
C ILE A 30 16.78 -2.94 -7.20
N GLU A 31 15.78 -3.58 -6.61
CA GLU A 31 15.44 -4.95 -6.94
C GLU A 31 14.77 -5.01 -8.32
N GLU A 32 14.88 -6.13 -9.01
CA GLU A 32 14.21 -6.33 -10.31
C GLU A 32 12.70 -6.09 -10.21
N ARG A 33 12.10 -6.49 -9.08
CA ARG A 33 10.70 -6.24 -8.75
C ARG A 33 10.36 -4.75 -8.64
N ASP A 34 11.25 -3.95 -8.04
CA ASP A 34 11.07 -2.49 -7.98
C ASP A 34 11.11 -1.89 -9.38
N ARG A 35 12.13 -2.28 -10.17
CA ARG A 35 12.28 -1.80 -11.55
C ARG A 35 11.04 -2.14 -12.38
N ALA A 36 10.54 -3.37 -12.27
CA ALA A 36 9.35 -3.82 -12.98
C ALA A 36 8.07 -3.04 -12.60
N LEU A 37 7.98 -2.50 -11.38
CA LEU A 37 6.89 -1.62 -10.94
C LEU A 37 7.05 -0.19 -11.49
N LEU A 38 8.27 0.35 -11.50
CA LEU A 38 8.56 1.67 -12.08
C LEU A 38 8.20 1.70 -13.57
N ASP A 39 8.48 0.60 -14.27
CA ASP A 39 8.26 0.41 -15.70
C ASP A 39 6.86 -0.12 -16.07
N ALA A 40 6.00 -0.42 -15.09
CA ALA A 40 4.71 -1.08 -15.34
C ALA A 40 3.76 -0.25 -16.21
N ASP A 41 2.97 -0.89 -17.06
CA ASP A 41 1.83 -0.20 -17.70
C ASP A 41 0.66 -0.06 -16.71
N ASN A 42 -0.29 0.81 -17.04
CA ASN A 42 -1.51 0.97 -16.24
C ASN A 42 -2.35 -0.31 -16.30
N VAL A 43 -2.78 -0.80 -15.14
CA VAL A 43 -3.70 -1.93 -15.06
C VAL A 43 -5.13 -1.48 -15.37
N SER A 44 -5.90 -2.33 -16.05
CA SER A 44 -7.22 -1.97 -16.60
C SER A 44 -8.28 -1.65 -15.55
N PHE A 45 -8.22 -2.27 -14.37
CA PHE A 45 -9.25 -2.10 -13.35
C PHE A 45 -9.12 -0.80 -12.54
N VAL A 46 -8.00 -0.07 -12.69
CA VAL A 46 -7.70 1.14 -11.91
C VAL A 46 -8.02 2.38 -12.72
N ASP A 47 -8.80 3.29 -12.14
CA ASP A 47 -8.99 4.64 -12.69
C ASP A 47 -7.89 5.57 -12.14
N TYR A 48 -6.80 5.72 -12.89
CA TYR A 48 -5.67 6.59 -12.52
C TYR A 48 -6.01 8.09 -12.56
N THR A 49 -7.15 8.48 -13.14
CA THR A 49 -7.62 9.87 -13.12
C THR A 49 -8.45 10.19 -11.87
N ALA A 50 -8.84 9.16 -11.13
CA ALA A 50 -9.55 9.29 -9.86
C ALA A 50 -8.59 9.31 -8.67
N GLY A 51 -9.08 9.79 -7.52
CA GLY A 51 -8.31 9.85 -6.27
C GLY A 51 -7.97 8.46 -5.72
N ASN A 52 -6.76 7.97 -6.03
CA ASN A 52 -6.14 6.76 -5.50
C ASN A 52 -5.01 7.15 -4.54
N TYR A 53 -5.00 6.59 -3.34
CA TYR A 53 -4.06 7.04 -2.31
C TYR A 53 -3.85 6.04 -1.18
N VAL A 54 -2.72 6.13 -0.50
CA VAL A 54 -2.49 5.44 0.78
C VAL A 54 -3.36 6.13 1.84
N ARG A 55 -4.25 5.37 2.47
CA ARG A 55 -5.32 5.91 3.33
C ARG A 55 -4.95 5.91 4.80
N LYS A 56 -4.61 4.74 5.36
CA LYS A 56 -4.47 4.57 6.81
C LYS A 56 -3.68 3.32 7.19
N LEU A 57 -3.22 3.29 8.42
CA LEU A 57 -2.64 2.13 9.08
C LEU A 57 -3.65 1.53 10.05
N PHE A 58 -3.77 0.22 10.04
CA PHE A 58 -4.35 -0.55 11.13
C PHE A 58 -3.21 -1.17 11.92
N HIS A 59 -3.28 -1.10 13.24
CA HIS A 59 -2.15 -1.51 14.07
C HIS A 59 -2.58 -1.96 15.46
N MET A 60 -1.79 -2.87 16.03
CA MET A 60 -1.97 -3.36 17.39
C MET A 60 -0.61 -3.73 17.95
N LYS A 61 -0.24 -3.13 19.08
CA LYS A 61 0.94 -3.53 19.86
C LYS A 61 0.57 -4.56 20.91
N ARG A 62 1.57 -5.28 21.42
CA ARG A 62 1.38 -6.26 22.48
C ARG A 62 0.83 -5.58 23.73
N GLY A 63 -0.35 -6.04 24.19
CA GLY A 63 -1.02 -5.49 25.37
C GLY A 63 -1.83 -4.21 25.11
N GLU A 64 -1.92 -3.75 23.87
CA GLU A 64 -2.75 -2.62 23.45
C GLU A 64 -3.99 -3.11 22.70
N GLN A 65 -5.02 -2.25 22.63
CA GLN A 65 -6.18 -2.49 21.78
C GLN A 65 -5.86 -2.20 20.31
N PHE A 66 -6.67 -2.75 19.41
CA PHE A 66 -6.59 -2.44 17.99
C PHE A 66 -6.83 -0.94 17.75
N GLY A 67 -5.94 -0.32 16.99
CA GLY A 67 -6.00 1.07 16.62
C GLY A 67 -5.97 1.28 15.11
N GLU A 68 -6.43 2.47 14.70
CA GLU A 68 -6.27 2.95 13.33
C GLU A 68 -5.68 4.36 13.33
N THR A 69 -4.92 4.68 12.28
CA THR A 69 -4.33 6.01 12.09
C THR A 69 -4.43 6.39 10.63
N ASP A 70 -5.20 7.43 10.32
CA ASP A 70 -5.28 7.97 8.98
C ASP A 70 -3.93 8.59 8.59
N TRP A 71 -3.48 8.31 7.37
CA TRP A 71 -2.19 8.75 6.88
C TRP A 71 -2.33 10.12 6.22
N THR A 72 -2.48 11.17 7.04
CA THR A 72 -2.59 12.58 6.61
C THR A 72 -1.23 13.26 6.56
N VAL A 73 -1.18 14.53 6.12
CA VAL A 73 0.06 15.34 6.16
C VAL A 73 0.62 15.48 7.57
N GLU A 74 -0.23 15.70 8.57
CA GLU A 74 0.19 15.88 9.96
C GLU A 74 0.64 14.58 10.62
N ALA A 75 -0.01 13.47 10.25
CA ALA A 75 0.33 12.15 10.77
C ALA A 75 1.49 11.49 10.00
N ASP A 76 1.99 12.09 8.91
CA ASP A 76 2.91 11.43 7.97
C ASP A 76 4.19 10.90 8.64
N ASP A 77 4.80 11.70 9.51
CA ASP A 77 6.03 11.29 10.21
C ASP A 77 5.78 10.21 11.26
N ASP A 78 4.63 10.26 11.94
CA ASP A 78 4.22 9.20 12.89
C ASP A 78 3.89 7.89 12.14
N CYS A 79 3.26 7.98 10.97
CA CYS A 79 2.96 6.85 10.11
C CYS A 79 4.25 6.19 9.58
N LYS A 80 5.20 6.98 9.06
CA LYS A 80 6.52 6.46 8.65
C LYS A 80 7.25 5.80 9.81
N LYS A 81 7.22 6.42 10.99
CA LYS A 81 7.82 5.86 12.20
C LYS A 81 7.20 4.51 12.56
N LYS A 82 5.87 4.38 12.52
CA LYS A 82 5.17 3.11 12.76
C LYS A 82 5.57 2.04 11.75
N VAL A 83 5.61 2.38 10.46
CA VAL A 83 6.08 1.46 9.40
C VAL A 83 7.53 1.02 9.64
N ALA A 84 8.42 1.95 9.96
CA ALA A 84 9.82 1.66 10.29
C ALA A 84 9.93 0.67 11.46
N GLN A 85 9.22 0.97 12.55
CA GLN A 85 9.20 0.14 13.75
C GLN A 85 8.59 -1.25 13.52
N ALA A 86 7.75 -1.41 12.49
CA ALA A 86 7.14 -2.68 12.11
C ALA A 86 7.92 -3.41 10.98
N GLY A 87 9.15 -2.96 10.68
CA GLY A 87 10.07 -3.64 9.77
C GLY A 87 10.09 -3.11 8.33
N GLY A 88 9.41 -1.99 8.04
CA GLY A 88 9.51 -1.34 6.74
C GLY A 88 10.84 -0.65 6.52
N ALA A 89 11.32 -0.62 5.28
CA ALA A 89 12.60 0.00 4.93
C ALA A 89 12.40 1.50 4.66
N ILE A 90 13.05 2.36 5.42
CA ILE A 90 12.96 3.82 5.26
C ILE A 90 14.33 4.39 4.86
N VAL A 91 14.41 5.02 3.70
CA VAL A 91 15.66 5.45 3.06
C VAL A 91 15.70 6.96 2.90
N GLY A 92 16.79 7.60 3.33
CA GLY A 92 16.99 9.04 3.19
C GLY A 92 16.31 9.90 4.27
N TYR A 93 15.70 9.28 5.28
CA TYR A 93 15.20 9.94 6.48
C TYR A 93 16.18 9.74 7.64
N GLY A 94 16.05 10.56 8.70
CA GLY A 94 16.80 10.35 9.94
C GLY A 94 16.45 9.02 10.61
N PRO A 95 17.27 8.56 11.57
CA PRO A 95 16.98 7.33 12.30
C PRO A 95 15.65 7.46 13.05
N PHE A 96 14.76 6.49 12.88
CA PHE A 96 13.57 6.36 13.71
C PHE A 96 13.92 5.56 14.96
N PRO A 97 13.46 5.96 16.15
CA PRO A 97 13.69 5.19 17.35
C PRO A 97 12.91 3.87 17.29
N ASP A 98 13.55 2.80 17.77
CA ASP A 98 12.90 1.49 17.88
C ASP A 98 11.70 1.55 18.83
N SER A 99 10.72 0.67 18.60
CA SER A 99 9.60 0.51 19.53
C SER A 99 10.04 -0.38 20.69
N SER A 100 9.82 0.07 21.93
CA SER A 100 10.03 -0.75 23.12
C SER A 100 9.00 -1.88 23.27
N ILE A 101 7.86 -1.75 22.57
CA ILE A 101 6.77 -2.74 22.59
C ILE A 101 6.65 -3.35 21.18
N PRO A 102 6.66 -4.67 21.05
CA PRO A 102 6.55 -5.33 19.75
C PRO A 102 5.16 -5.14 19.15
N TRP A 103 5.10 -4.98 17.83
CA TRP A 103 3.87 -5.03 17.06
C TRP A 103 3.34 -6.47 17.01
N VAL A 104 2.04 -6.62 17.22
CA VAL A 104 1.32 -7.90 17.04
C VAL A 104 0.76 -7.98 15.63
N SER A 105 0.20 -6.88 15.14
CA SER A 105 -0.30 -6.77 13.77
C SER A 105 -0.17 -5.33 13.30
N MET A 106 0.21 -5.16 12.04
CA MET A 106 0.10 -3.88 11.35
C MET A 106 -0.16 -4.10 9.86
N THR A 107 -1.08 -3.33 9.30
CA THR A 107 -1.34 -3.31 7.86
C THR A 107 -1.54 -1.89 7.36
N VAL A 108 -1.01 -1.59 6.17
CA VAL A 108 -1.22 -0.31 5.49
C VAL A 108 -2.25 -0.49 4.40
N ASN A 109 -3.27 0.37 4.38
CA ASN A 109 -4.35 0.33 3.40
C ASN A 109 -4.20 1.41 2.33
N THR A 110 -4.36 0.99 1.09
CA THR A 110 -4.39 1.84 -0.09
C THR A 110 -5.78 1.79 -0.71
N LYS A 111 -6.39 2.96 -0.90
CA LYS A 111 -7.66 3.11 -1.60
C LYS A 111 -7.41 3.14 -3.10
N ILE A 112 -8.13 2.29 -3.82
CA ILE A 112 -8.09 2.22 -5.27
C ILE A 112 -9.49 2.47 -5.81
N LYS A 113 -9.59 3.45 -6.70
CA LYS A 113 -10.75 3.76 -7.51
C LYS A 113 -10.71 2.91 -8.77
N CYS A 114 -11.89 2.42 -9.12
CA CYS A 114 -12.02 1.49 -10.22
C CYS A 114 -12.46 2.17 -11.50
N ALA A 115 -11.96 1.64 -12.62
CA ALA A 115 -12.50 1.93 -13.93
C ALA A 115 -13.99 1.54 -13.99
N LYS A 116 -14.76 2.20 -14.86
CA LYS A 116 -16.23 2.08 -14.92
C LYS A 116 -16.73 0.64 -15.13
N ASP A 117 -15.90 -0.21 -15.73
CA ASP A 117 -16.17 -1.59 -16.10
C ASP A 117 -15.56 -2.63 -15.13
N ALA A 118 -14.89 -2.21 -14.06
CA ALA A 118 -14.21 -3.12 -13.14
C ALA A 118 -15.14 -3.84 -12.13
N GLY A 119 -16.46 -3.63 -12.20
CA GLY A 119 -17.45 -4.31 -11.34
C GLY A 119 -17.64 -3.71 -9.95
N THR A 120 -16.86 -2.71 -9.56
CA THR A 120 -17.08 -1.87 -8.36
C THR A 120 -16.60 -0.45 -8.61
N SER A 121 -16.96 0.49 -7.73
CA SER A 121 -16.51 1.89 -7.82
C SER A 121 -15.19 2.15 -7.08
N TRP A 122 -14.83 1.32 -6.10
CA TRP A 122 -13.58 1.40 -5.35
C TRP A 122 -13.36 0.16 -4.47
N GLY A 123 -12.14 -0.05 -4.01
CA GLY A 123 -11.77 -1.05 -3.01
C GLY A 123 -10.48 -0.67 -2.27
N TYR A 124 -10.06 -1.54 -1.34
CA TYR A 124 -8.80 -1.41 -0.62
C TYR A 124 -7.87 -2.56 -0.94
N LEU A 125 -6.60 -2.22 -1.13
CA LEU A 125 -5.48 -3.15 -1.14
C LEU A 125 -4.64 -2.90 0.12
N SER A 126 -4.16 -3.97 0.73
CA SER A 126 -3.46 -3.93 2.01
C SER A 126 -2.15 -4.69 1.95
N THR A 127 -1.12 -4.20 2.65
CA THR A 127 0.12 -4.97 2.84
C THR A 127 0.68 -4.81 4.25
N HIS A 128 1.59 -5.70 4.63
CA HIS A 128 2.34 -5.65 5.88
C HIS A 128 3.51 -4.66 5.75
N PRO A 129 3.87 -3.90 6.81
CA PRO A 129 4.97 -2.95 6.79
C PRO A 129 6.32 -3.48 6.30
N SER A 130 6.64 -4.75 6.57
CA SER A 130 7.85 -5.40 6.06
C SER A 130 7.96 -5.45 4.54
N ASN A 131 6.85 -5.29 3.82
CA ASN A 131 6.79 -5.24 2.36
C ASN A 131 6.85 -3.80 1.81
N ILE A 132 7.03 -2.81 2.70
CA ILE A 132 7.00 -1.40 2.35
C ILE A 132 8.41 -0.83 2.34
N ARG A 133 8.70 -0.03 1.31
CA ARG A 133 9.92 0.75 1.19
C ARG A 133 9.55 2.21 0.95
N ILE A 134 10.04 3.12 1.79
CA ILE A 134 9.78 4.57 1.69
C ILE A 134 11.10 5.29 1.44
N PHE A 135 11.14 6.12 0.41
CA PHE A 135 12.33 6.83 -0.06
C PHE A 135 12.10 8.32 -0.03
N ARG A 136 12.97 9.05 0.67
CA ARG A 136 12.97 10.51 0.62
C ARG A 136 13.40 10.98 -0.76
N GLY A 137 12.58 11.82 -1.36
CA GLY A 137 12.84 12.43 -2.66
C GLY A 137 14.15 13.22 -2.69
N PRO A 138 14.74 13.41 -3.87
CA PRO A 138 15.94 14.21 -4.01
C PRO A 138 15.61 15.70 -3.74
N PRO A 139 16.54 16.45 -3.12
CA PRO A 139 16.30 17.84 -2.70
C PRO A 139 16.06 18.80 -3.86
N ASN A 140 16.39 18.40 -5.09
CA ASN A 140 16.25 19.20 -6.30
C ASN A 140 14.82 19.21 -6.89
N THR A 141 13.89 18.37 -6.41
CA THR A 141 12.51 18.38 -6.92
C THR A 141 11.69 19.53 -6.33
N CYS A 142 11.80 19.75 -5.02
CA CYS A 142 11.23 20.88 -4.30
C CYS A 142 11.96 21.01 -2.95
N PRO A 143 12.50 22.19 -2.62
CA PRO A 143 13.26 22.40 -1.38
C PRO A 143 12.46 22.09 -0.11
N ASP A 144 11.19 22.49 -0.10
CA ASP A 144 10.33 22.38 1.08
C ASP A 144 9.54 21.06 1.11
N HIS A 145 9.37 20.43 -0.06
CA HIS A 145 8.48 19.28 -0.25
C HIS A 145 9.07 18.25 -1.21
N PRO A 146 10.12 17.51 -0.81
CA PRO A 146 10.72 16.50 -1.66
C PRO A 146 9.67 15.52 -2.17
N TRP A 147 9.80 15.10 -3.43
CA TRP A 147 8.89 14.13 -4.03
C TRP A 147 9.21 12.75 -3.50
N ASP A 148 8.70 12.41 -2.32
CA ASP A 148 8.97 11.13 -1.70
C ASP A 148 8.26 10.00 -2.47
N ALA A 149 8.83 8.80 -2.43
CA ALA A 149 8.29 7.61 -3.08
C ALA A 149 8.06 6.49 -2.07
N MET A 150 6.96 5.77 -2.23
CA MET A 150 6.60 4.60 -1.43
C MET A 150 6.30 3.43 -2.36
N ILE A 151 6.99 2.32 -2.14
CA ILE A 151 6.70 1.04 -2.79
C ILE A 151 6.01 0.15 -1.76
N LEU A 152 4.80 -0.32 -2.09
CA LEU A 152 4.05 -1.28 -1.29
C LEU A 152 3.98 -2.59 -2.08
N ARG A 153 4.66 -3.63 -1.60
CA ARG A 153 4.67 -4.94 -2.27
C ARG A 153 3.62 -5.88 -1.71
N ASP A 154 3.25 -6.88 -2.49
CA ASP A 154 2.38 -7.99 -2.06
C ASP A 154 1.04 -7.49 -1.47
N CYS A 155 0.51 -6.40 -2.04
CA CYS A 155 -0.78 -5.88 -1.60
C CYS A 155 -1.88 -6.84 -2.02
N HIS A 156 -2.77 -7.19 -1.10
CA HIS A 156 -3.89 -8.09 -1.34
C HIS A 156 -5.20 -7.41 -0.99
N THR A 157 -6.29 -7.95 -1.51
CA THR A 157 -7.63 -7.47 -1.16
C THR A 157 -7.94 -7.81 0.29
N ASN A 158 -8.45 -6.85 1.05
CA ASN A 158 -9.03 -7.11 2.37
C ASN A 158 -10.56 -7.28 2.25
N SER A 159 -11.30 -7.24 3.36
CA SER A 159 -12.77 -7.34 3.43
C SER A 159 -13.55 -6.24 2.67
N SER A 160 -12.89 -5.36 1.91
CA SER A 160 -13.49 -4.37 1.02
C SER A 160 -13.98 -4.96 -0.30
N ASN A 161 -14.69 -4.18 -1.12
CA ASN A 161 -15.34 -4.62 -2.37
C ASN A 161 -14.48 -5.48 -3.32
N PHE A 162 -13.15 -5.36 -3.29
CA PHE A 162 -12.28 -6.17 -4.12
C PHE A 162 -12.28 -7.66 -3.78
N HIS A 163 -12.62 -8.07 -2.55
CA HIS A 163 -12.74 -9.49 -2.19
C HIS A 163 -13.78 -10.26 -3.01
N ARG A 164 -14.71 -9.55 -3.65
CA ARG A 164 -15.80 -10.12 -4.46
C ARG A 164 -15.47 -10.22 -5.93
N ILE A 165 -14.31 -9.72 -6.34
CA ILE A 165 -13.89 -9.63 -7.73
C ILE A 165 -12.73 -10.59 -7.92
N ASP A 166 -13.00 -11.80 -8.39
CA ASP A 166 -12.02 -12.90 -8.44
C ASP A 166 -10.70 -12.52 -9.14
N GLN A 167 -10.79 -11.79 -10.25
CA GLN A 167 -9.63 -11.30 -11.01
C GLN A 167 -8.73 -10.34 -10.21
N ILE A 168 -9.25 -9.69 -9.15
CA ILE A 168 -8.49 -8.81 -8.26
C ILE A 168 -8.09 -9.57 -6.99
N ALA A 169 -9.03 -10.30 -6.37
CA ALA A 169 -8.86 -11.01 -5.10
C ALA A 169 -7.87 -12.18 -5.18
N SER A 170 -7.78 -12.85 -6.33
CA SER A 170 -6.83 -13.97 -6.53
C SER A 170 -5.39 -13.53 -6.78
N ARG A 171 -5.12 -12.22 -6.82
CA ARG A 171 -3.83 -11.64 -7.22
C ARG A 171 -3.21 -10.82 -6.10
N LYS A 172 -1.89 -10.69 -6.15
CA LYS A 172 -1.12 -9.72 -5.38
C LYS A 172 -0.78 -8.54 -6.28
N TRP A 173 -0.69 -7.37 -5.67
CA TRP A 173 -0.48 -6.11 -6.36
C TRP A 173 0.68 -5.34 -5.74
N ASP A 174 1.62 -4.92 -6.56
CA ASP A 174 2.64 -3.96 -6.15
C ASP A 174 2.16 -2.56 -6.51
N ILE A 175 2.36 -1.61 -5.58
CA ILE A 175 1.85 -0.25 -5.71
C ILE A 175 3.01 0.72 -5.54
N LEU A 176 3.10 1.68 -6.46
CA LEU A 176 3.94 2.87 -6.30
C LEU A 176 3.04 4.04 -5.92
N ALA A 177 3.32 4.63 -4.76
CA ALA A 177 2.72 5.88 -4.32
C ALA A 177 3.79 6.98 -4.22
N MET A 178 3.40 8.23 -4.45
CA MET A 178 4.29 9.39 -4.37
C MET A 178 3.67 10.49 -3.53
N LYS A 179 4.49 11.12 -2.70
CA LYS A 179 4.11 12.32 -1.94
C LYS A 179 4.47 13.57 -2.73
N MET A 180 3.45 14.33 -3.14
CA MET A 180 3.64 15.47 -4.06
C MET A 180 2.92 16.76 -3.65
N CYS A 181 2.45 16.88 -2.40
CA CYS A 181 1.77 18.09 -1.88
C CYS A 181 0.59 18.57 -2.74
N GLU A 182 -0.16 17.64 -3.32
CA GLU A 182 -1.38 17.94 -4.08
C GLU A 182 -2.64 17.79 -3.22
N ASP A 183 -2.59 16.93 -2.20
CA ASP A 183 -3.70 16.63 -1.31
C ASP A 183 -3.21 16.70 0.15
N TYR A 184 -3.95 17.44 0.96
CA TYR A 184 -3.67 17.65 2.38
C TYR A 184 -4.14 16.48 3.24
N ASP A 185 -5.29 15.91 2.87
CA ASP A 185 -5.91 14.80 3.61
C ASP A 185 -5.23 13.47 3.25
N HIS A 186 -4.74 13.36 2.01
CA HIS A 186 -4.17 12.12 1.46
C HIS A 186 -2.83 12.36 0.74
N PRO A 187 -1.74 12.63 1.48
CA PRO A 187 -0.45 13.04 0.91
C PRO A 187 0.18 12.07 -0.09
N TRP A 188 -0.14 10.77 -0.01
CA TRP A 188 0.48 9.70 -0.80
C TRP A 188 -0.43 9.22 -1.91
N VAL A 189 -0.23 9.75 -3.12
CA VAL A 189 -1.04 9.44 -4.31
C VAL A 189 -0.49 8.23 -5.03
N VAL A 190 -1.35 7.29 -5.41
CA VAL A 190 -0.96 6.11 -6.21
C VAL A 190 -0.70 6.53 -7.67
N VAL A 191 0.48 6.19 -8.18
CA VAL A 191 0.91 6.52 -9.56
C VAL A 191 1.16 5.28 -10.42
N SER A 192 1.32 4.11 -9.82
CA SER A 192 1.46 2.83 -10.54
C SER A 192 0.89 1.69 -9.70
N VAL A 193 0.32 0.70 -10.39
CA VAL A 193 -0.12 -0.57 -9.81
C VAL A 193 0.33 -1.65 -10.77
N LYS A 194 0.89 -2.75 -10.26
CA LYS A 194 1.38 -3.87 -11.06
C LYS A 194 0.87 -5.18 -10.47
N ASP A 195 0.44 -6.09 -11.33
CA ASP A 195 0.21 -7.48 -10.94
C ASP A 195 1.54 -8.15 -10.54
N ALA A 196 1.60 -8.64 -9.31
CA ALA A 196 2.78 -9.26 -8.71
C ALA A 196 2.69 -10.80 -8.66
N GLY A 197 1.65 -11.39 -9.25
CA GLY A 197 1.42 -12.83 -9.26
C GLY A 197 0.20 -13.26 -8.47
N GLU A 198 0.08 -14.58 -8.29
CA GLU A 198 -1.02 -15.17 -7.53
C GLU A 198 -0.89 -14.84 -6.03
N ALA A 199 -2.03 -14.51 -5.42
CA ALA A 199 -2.14 -14.59 -3.98
C ALA A 199 -2.03 -16.06 -3.58
N ALA A 200 -1.23 -16.36 -2.55
CA ALA A 200 -1.24 -17.70 -1.98
C ALA A 200 -2.69 -18.01 -1.60
N ARG A 201 -3.26 -19.06 -2.19
CA ARG A 201 -4.54 -19.57 -1.71
C ARG A 201 -4.28 -20.02 -0.27
N PRO A 202 -5.07 -19.61 0.72
CA PRO A 202 -4.97 -20.24 2.03
C PRO A 202 -5.19 -21.73 1.79
N GLU A 203 -4.15 -22.53 2.01
CA GLU A 203 -4.32 -23.97 2.19
C GLU A 203 -5.39 -24.11 3.27
N ARG A 204 -6.47 -24.84 2.96
CA ARG A 204 -7.57 -25.06 3.89
C ARG A 204 -7.12 -26.00 5.01
N ASP A 205 -6.17 -25.56 5.83
CA ASP A 205 -5.84 -26.16 7.12
C ASP A 205 -6.13 -25.14 8.22
N CYS A 206 -7.40 -24.71 8.27
CA CYS A 206 -7.93 -23.96 9.40
C CYS A 206 -8.21 -24.91 10.56
N ASN A 207 -7.16 -25.42 11.20
CA ASN A 207 -7.27 -26.03 12.53
C ASN A 207 -7.14 -24.99 13.66
N ASP A 208 -6.59 -23.81 13.38
CA ASP A 208 -6.44 -22.74 14.36
C ASP A 208 -7.12 -21.44 13.90
N ALA A 209 -8.34 -21.23 14.42
CA ALA A 209 -9.15 -20.02 14.20
C ALA A 209 -8.47 -18.71 14.68
N HIS A 210 -7.33 -18.81 15.37
CA HIS A 210 -6.56 -17.67 15.86
C HIS A 210 -5.59 -17.08 14.84
N GLU A 211 -5.12 -17.83 13.83
CA GLU A 211 -4.15 -17.33 12.85
C GLU A 211 -4.80 -16.73 11.59
N CYS A 212 -6.05 -17.09 11.28
CA CYS A 212 -6.73 -16.61 10.06
C CYS A 212 -7.43 -15.25 10.20
N GLY A 213 -7.40 -14.60 11.37
CA GLY A 213 -8.04 -13.27 11.54
C GLY A 213 -9.55 -13.24 11.26
N CYS A 214 -10.21 -14.41 11.19
CA CYS A 214 -11.65 -14.52 11.06
C CYS A 214 -12.29 -14.16 12.40
N ILE A 215 -12.63 -12.88 12.58
CA ILE A 215 -13.51 -12.45 13.67
C ILE A 215 -14.85 -13.16 13.46
N ARG A 216 -15.16 -14.15 14.29
CA ARG A 216 -16.51 -14.69 14.40
C ARG A 216 -17.40 -13.59 14.94
N ASP A 217 -18.48 -13.29 14.22
CA ASP A 217 -19.53 -12.40 14.70
C ASP A 217 -20.19 -13.07 15.94
N PRO A 218 -20.26 -12.41 17.12
CA PRO A 218 -20.83 -13.00 18.33
C PRO A 218 -22.31 -13.38 18.21
N ASN A 219 -22.98 -12.96 17.13
CA ASN A 219 -24.40 -13.20 16.88
C ASN A 219 -24.68 -14.44 16.00
N ASP A 220 -23.66 -15.10 15.45
CA ASP A 220 -23.86 -16.38 14.78
C ASP A 220 -24.05 -17.46 15.86
N GLY A 221 -25.31 -17.86 16.05
CA GLY A 221 -25.69 -18.97 16.91
C GLY A 221 -24.93 -20.27 16.55
N PRO A 222 -24.93 -21.27 17.45
CA PRO A 222 -24.09 -22.44 17.31
C PRO A 222 -24.56 -23.29 16.13
N VAL A 223 -23.88 -23.18 14.99
CA VAL A 223 -24.01 -24.16 13.91
C VAL A 223 -23.15 -25.37 14.27
N GLY A 224 -23.83 -26.50 14.46
CA GLY A 224 -23.28 -27.79 14.85
C GLY A 224 -22.23 -28.38 13.89
N PRO A 225 -21.72 -29.59 14.21
CA PRO A 225 -20.33 -29.95 14.00
C PRO A 225 -19.97 -30.19 12.54
N CYS A 226 -18.81 -29.65 12.14
CA CYS A 226 -18.11 -30.03 10.93
C CYS A 226 -17.61 -31.48 11.06
N GLY A 227 -18.11 -32.36 10.20
CA GLY A 227 -17.57 -33.71 9.98
C GLY A 227 -17.70 -34.06 8.50
N PRO A 228 -16.81 -34.91 7.94
CA PRO A 228 -16.66 -35.05 6.50
C PRO A 228 -17.77 -35.92 5.91
N ARG A 229 -18.33 -35.49 4.78
CA ARG A 229 -18.88 -36.35 3.74
C ARG A 229 -18.54 -35.77 2.38
#